data_AF-A0A142LL94-F1
#
_entry.id   AF-A0A142LL94-F1
#
_cell.length_a   1.000
_cell.length_b   1.000
_cell.length_c   1.000
_cell.angle_alpha   90.00
_cell.angle_beta   90.00
_cell.angle_gamma   90.00
#
_symmetry.space_group_name_H-M   'P 1'
#
loop_
_entity.id
_entity.type
_entity.pdbx_description
1 polymer ?
#
loop_
_entity_poly.entity_id
_entity_poly.type
_entity_poly.pdbx_seq_one_letter_code
_entity_poly.pdbx_strand_id
1 'polypeptide(L)'
;MNTKSEKNRATPTPSAPSTQVTPSTRVTPATPPIPSPLSALSDTDKKMLELLLKGASGRTIAQRLGYKEGTTRVYLHSLYKRIGVNNKTSAVTWYLDTIAANEQNIEQVNQGQPMHRFNSFGDMAVRRGLLNSLGFLGVFVGPYGRMWEVASKLKDARSLRPTVADLQLRSLARSLWEALVAGDFAEGKRQFDSGTLPKVFVASPSDAVVLTMLLILGGYTSSAKKAIASLPPRKSGSLGVTADELRGLLATSDAVERGSDSGVAALHELIGAANARPVYRHVMLTALFHLYRMRNDMPRTMAVADAIWAEAESAQKHLAASGDKTLPPEATLPTPPPVTASKLTSYLEKLGA
;
A
#
# COMPACT_ATOMS: atom_id res chain seq x y z
N MET A 1 63.68 -49.46 -9.99
CA MET A 1 63.42 -48.52 -8.88
C MET A 1 62.39 -49.14 -7.95
N ASN A 2 62.82 -49.29 -6.70
CA ASN A 2 62.23 -49.81 -5.45
C ASN A 2 60.91 -50.60 -5.36
N THR A 3 61.06 -51.66 -4.56
CA THR A 3 60.18 -52.69 -4.02
C THR A 3 59.51 -52.30 -2.68
N LYS A 4 58.37 -52.95 -2.37
CA LYS A 4 57.85 -53.45 -1.05
C LYS A 4 56.31 -53.49 -1.10
N SER A 5 55.63 -54.63 -0.97
CA SER A 5 55.43 -55.57 0.18
C SER A 5 54.62 -55.03 1.36
N GLU A 6 53.65 -55.87 1.76
CA GLU A 6 53.01 -56.07 3.07
C GLU A 6 51.87 -55.13 3.48
N LYS A 7 50.62 -55.60 3.61
CA LYS A 7 50.06 -56.53 4.63
C LYS A 7 50.07 -55.88 6.02
N ASN A 8 48.92 -55.37 6.49
CA ASN A 8 48.21 -55.90 7.68
C ASN A 8 47.10 -54.98 8.23
N ARG A 9 46.02 -55.67 8.66
CA ARG A 9 45.34 -55.48 9.96
C ARG A 9 44.35 -54.32 10.13
N ALA A 10 43.09 -54.68 9.92
CA ALA A 10 41.94 -54.08 10.58
C ALA A 10 41.86 -54.53 12.05
N THR A 11 41.56 -53.60 12.94
CA THR A 11 40.87 -53.78 14.23
C THR A 11 40.06 -52.51 14.55
N PRO A 12 38.99 -52.60 15.38
CA PRO A 12 37.72 -51.90 15.13
C PRO A 12 37.43 -50.76 16.14
N THR A 13 36.13 -50.45 16.30
CA THR A 13 35.40 -49.75 17.40
C THR A 13 35.12 -48.24 17.20
N PRO A 14 34.01 -47.69 17.76
CA PRO A 14 32.60 -48.05 17.59
C PRO A 14 31.71 -46.88 17.11
N SER A 15 30.51 -47.25 16.69
CA SER A 15 29.33 -46.43 16.41
C SER A 15 29.02 -45.38 17.47
N ALA A 16 28.74 -44.14 17.02
CA ALA A 16 28.00 -43.14 17.76
C ALA A 16 26.54 -43.10 17.26
N PRO A 17 25.54 -42.95 18.15
CA PRO A 17 24.12 -43.08 17.80
C PRO A 17 23.57 -41.83 17.08
N SER A 18 22.68 -42.09 16.11
CA SER A 18 21.87 -41.07 15.46
C SER A 18 20.87 -40.47 16.44
N THR A 19 21.03 -39.19 16.77
CA THR A 19 19.99 -38.38 17.41
C THR A 19 19.04 -37.87 16.33
N GLN A 20 17.89 -38.53 16.20
CA GLN A 20 16.75 -37.99 15.47
C GLN A 20 16.26 -36.73 16.19
N VAL A 21 16.23 -35.61 15.46
CA VAL A 21 15.62 -34.36 15.93
C VAL A 21 14.15 -34.40 15.54
N THR A 22 13.28 -34.54 16.54
CA THR A 22 11.83 -34.33 16.41
C THR A 22 11.53 -32.82 16.30
N PRO A 23 10.54 -32.40 15.49
CA PRO A 23 10.09 -31.02 15.48
C PRO A 23 9.17 -30.76 16.68
N SER A 24 9.62 -29.91 17.61
CA SER A 24 8.81 -29.41 18.72
C SER A 24 7.70 -28.47 18.22
N THR A 25 6.46 -28.93 18.26
CA THR A 25 5.26 -28.09 18.14
C THR A 25 5.16 -27.13 19.33
N ARG A 26 5.45 -25.85 19.11
CA ARG A 26 5.23 -24.79 20.09
C ARG A 26 3.74 -24.45 20.12
N VAL A 27 3.02 -24.94 21.12
CA VAL A 27 1.66 -24.47 21.44
C VAL A 27 1.79 -23.13 22.17
N THR A 28 1.37 -22.05 21.53
CA THR A 28 1.17 -20.74 22.16
C THR A 28 -0.09 -20.79 23.04
N PRO A 29 -0.07 -20.29 24.28
CA PRO A 29 -1.28 -20.23 25.10
C PRO A 29 -2.24 -19.16 24.55
N ALA A 30 -3.47 -19.57 24.27
CA ALA A 30 -4.54 -18.70 23.81
C ALA A 30 -4.94 -17.70 24.91
N THR A 31 -4.90 -16.41 24.58
CA THR A 31 -5.54 -15.35 25.36
C THR A 31 -7.06 -15.60 25.41
N PRO A 32 -7.73 -15.49 26.58
CA PRO A 32 -9.17 -15.72 26.67
C PRO A 32 -9.95 -14.68 25.84
N PRO A 33 -10.99 -15.10 25.10
CA PRO A 33 -11.83 -14.19 24.33
C PRO A 33 -12.59 -13.23 25.26
N ILE A 34 -12.68 -11.96 24.85
CA ILE A 34 -13.50 -10.95 25.53
C ILE A 34 -14.96 -11.43 25.49
N PRO A 35 -15.66 -11.54 26.64
CA PRO A 35 -17.00 -12.11 26.66
C PRO A 35 -18.02 -11.20 25.94
N SER A 36 -18.63 -11.71 24.86
CA SER A 36 -19.78 -11.07 24.22
C SER A 36 -20.95 -10.94 25.22
N PRO A 37 -21.78 -9.88 25.19
CA PRO A 37 -22.89 -9.70 26.13
C PRO A 37 -23.90 -10.87 26.14
N LEU A 38 -24.06 -11.60 25.01
CA LEU A 38 -24.85 -12.84 24.95
C LEU A 38 -24.19 -14.03 25.66
N SER A 39 -22.87 -14.07 25.77
CA SER A 39 -22.15 -15.15 26.46
C SER A 39 -22.26 -15.06 27.98
N ALA A 40 -22.62 -13.89 28.51
CA ALA A 40 -22.90 -13.67 29.93
C ALA A 40 -24.34 -14.01 30.36
N LEU A 41 -25.24 -14.29 29.40
CA LEU A 41 -26.64 -14.66 29.66
C LEU A 41 -26.79 -16.18 29.77
N SER A 42 -27.61 -16.62 30.73
CA SER A 42 -27.95 -18.04 30.86
C SER A 42 -28.81 -18.52 29.68
N ASP A 43 -28.80 -19.82 29.39
CA ASP A 43 -29.59 -20.38 28.29
C ASP A 43 -31.10 -20.16 28.47
N THR A 44 -31.54 -20.09 29.73
CA THR A 44 -32.93 -19.77 30.08
C THR A 44 -33.28 -18.33 29.70
N ASP A 45 -32.35 -17.39 29.89
CA ASP A 45 -32.56 -15.98 29.56
C ASP A 45 -32.62 -15.74 28.06
N LYS A 46 -31.75 -16.42 27.30
CA LYS A 46 -31.77 -16.40 25.84
C LYS A 46 -33.11 -16.91 25.32
N LYS A 47 -33.59 -18.06 25.82
CA LYS A 47 -34.92 -18.60 25.46
C LYS A 47 -36.06 -17.65 25.81
N MET A 48 -36.00 -16.92 26.93
CA MET A 48 -36.99 -15.88 27.24
C MET A 48 -36.98 -14.74 26.21
N LEU A 49 -35.80 -14.25 25.82
CA LEU A 49 -35.65 -13.20 24.80
C LEU A 49 -36.12 -13.66 23.41
N GLU A 50 -35.82 -14.90 23.01
CA GLU A 50 -36.32 -15.50 21.76
C GLU A 50 -37.85 -15.58 21.72
N LEU A 51 -38.47 -15.97 22.84
CA LEU A 51 -39.93 -16.02 22.93
C LEU A 51 -40.54 -14.62 22.90
N LEU A 52 -39.89 -13.63 23.51
CA LEU A 52 -40.32 -12.23 23.44
C LEU A 52 -40.21 -11.67 22.02
N LEU A 53 -39.13 -11.99 21.30
CA LEU A 53 -38.92 -11.61 19.90
C LEU A 53 -40.03 -12.18 19.00
N LYS A 54 -40.47 -13.42 19.27
CA LYS A 54 -41.61 -14.06 18.58
C LYS A 54 -42.97 -13.49 19.00
N GLY A 55 -43.00 -12.39 19.76
CA GLY A 55 -44.23 -11.72 20.19
C GLY A 55 -44.98 -12.41 21.33
N ALA A 56 -44.39 -13.41 22.01
CA ALA A 56 -45.09 -14.16 23.04
C ALA A 56 -45.55 -13.28 24.22
N SER A 57 -46.72 -13.59 24.76
CA SER A 57 -47.25 -12.98 25.99
C SER A 57 -46.55 -13.57 27.22
N GLY A 58 -46.60 -12.87 28.37
CA GLY A 58 -46.05 -13.40 29.64
C GLY A 58 -46.64 -14.75 30.03
N ARG A 59 -47.94 -14.96 29.78
CA ARG A 59 -48.62 -16.25 29.97
C ARG A 59 -48.09 -17.34 29.04
N THR A 60 -47.86 -17.01 27.77
CA THR A 60 -47.32 -17.96 26.77
C THR A 60 -45.87 -18.36 27.11
N ILE A 61 -45.05 -17.40 27.58
CA ILE A 61 -43.68 -17.65 28.02
C ILE A 61 -43.67 -18.57 29.24
N ALA A 62 -44.56 -18.30 30.21
CA ALA A 62 -44.73 -19.12 31.41
C ALA A 62 -45.06 -20.58 31.04
N GLN A 63 -46.02 -20.79 30.13
CA GLN A 63 -46.40 -22.12 29.66
C GLN A 63 -45.25 -22.86 28.95
N ARG A 64 -44.50 -22.16 28.08
CA ARG A 64 -43.40 -22.78 27.31
C ARG A 64 -42.17 -23.11 28.13
N LEU A 65 -41.95 -22.40 29.24
CA LEU A 65 -40.82 -22.62 30.15
C LEU A 65 -41.19 -23.36 31.44
N GLY A 66 -42.45 -23.75 31.61
CA GLY A 66 -42.92 -24.50 32.79
C GLY A 66 -43.04 -23.66 34.08
N TYR A 67 -43.22 -22.34 33.95
CA TYR A 67 -43.34 -21.41 35.09
C TYR A 67 -44.79 -20.95 35.32
N LYS A 68 -45.06 -20.43 36.52
CA LYS A 68 -46.30 -19.69 36.80
C LYS A 68 -46.19 -18.25 36.27
N GLU A 69 -47.30 -17.68 35.84
CA GLU A 69 -47.36 -16.34 35.22
C GLU A 69 -46.71 -15.24 36.10
N GLY A 70 -46.97 -15.27 37.42
CA GLY A 70 -46.34 -14.35 38.38
C GLY A 70 -44.82 -14.52 38.49
N THR A 71 -44.33 -15.75 38.41
CA THR A 71 -42.89 -16.07 38.45
C THR A 71 -42.19 -15.59 37.17
N THR A 72 -42.83 -15.75 36.01
CA THR A 72 -42.29 -15.25 34.74
C THR A 72 -42.14 -13.74 34.74
N ARG A 73 -43.07 -12.98 35.36
CA ARG A 73 -42.94 -11.53 35.50
C ARG A 73 -41.71 -11.12 36.30
N VAL A 74 -41.41 -11.83 37.39
CA VAL A 74 -40.21 -11.60 38.20
C VAL A 74 -38.94 -11.91 37.42
N TYR A 75 -38.90 -13.03 36.68
CA TYR A 75 -37.75 -13.38 35.86
C TYR A 75 -37.51 -12.40 34.72
N LEU A 76 -38.57 -11.94 34.04
CA LEU A 76 -38.46 -10.91 33.01
C LEU A 76 -37.94 -9.59 33.58
N HIS A 77 -38.39 -9.19 34.77
CA HIS A 77 -37.88 -7.97 35.41
C HIS A 77 -36.40 -8.08 35.79
N SER A 78 -35.98 -9.21 36.34
CA SER A 78 -34.57 -9.49 36.64
C SER A 78 -33.71 -9.62 35.39
N LEU A 79 -34.27 -10.13 34.29
CA LEU A 79 -33.64 -10.16 32.98
C LEU A 79 -33.43 -8.74 32.44
N TYR A 80 -34.46 -7.89 32.47
CA TYR A 80 -34.37 -6.49 32.04
C TYR A 80 -33.31 -5.71 32.81
N LYS A 81 -33.28 -5.88 34.14
CA LYS A 81 -32.25 -5.26 34.99
C LYS A 81 -30.82 -5.71 34.63
N ARG A 82 -30.62 -6.97 34.26
CA ARG A 82 -29.30 -7.51 33.87
C ARG A 82 -28.83 -7.00 32.51
N ILE A 83 -29.74 -6.84 31.55
CA ILE A 83 -29.41 -6.32 30.21
C ILE A 83 -29.50 -4.78 30.13
N GLY A 84 -29.84 -4.10 31.24
CA GLY A 84 -29.87 -2.64 31.35
C GLY A 84 -31.05 -1.96 30.66
N VAL A 85 -32.13 -2.69 30.38
CA VAL A 85 -33.33 -2.13 29.72
C VAL A 85 -34.51 -2.04 30.71
N ASN A 86 -35.49 -1.20 30.40
CA ASN A 86 -36.61 -0.92 31.30
C ASN A 86 -37.98 -1.45 30.81
N ASN A 87 -38.08 -1.92 29.57
CA ASN A 87 -39.35 -2.36 28.99
C ASN A 87 -39.17 -3.50 27.96
N LYS A 88 -40.28 -4.18 27.65
CA LYS A 88 -40.33 -5.32 26.72
C LYS A 88 -39.80 -4.96 25.32
N THR A 89 -40.17 -3.81 24.79
CA THR A 89 -39.79 -3.37 23.43
C THR A 89 -38.29 -3.12 23.35
N SER A 90 -37.72 -2.40 24.33
CA SER A 90 -36.28 -2.17 24.46
C SER A 90 -35.50 -3.47 24.64
N ALA A 91 -36.06 -4.47 25.34
CA ALA A 91 -35.43 -5.80 25.46
C ALA A 91 -35.38 -6.54 24.12
N VAL A 92 -36.40 -6.41 23.28
CA VAL A 92 -36.45 -7.02 21.95
C VAL A 92 -35.48 -6.31 21.00
N THR A 93 -35.47 -4.98 20.98
CA THR A 93 -34.51 -4.19 20.18
C THR A 93 -33.07 -4.50 20.60
N TRP A 94 -32.79 -4.51 21.91
CA TRP A 94 -31.49 -4.89 22.43
C TRP A 94 -31.07 -6.29 21.97
N TYR A 95 -31.98 -7.26 21.99
CA TYR A 95 -31.68 -8.63 21.57
C TYR A 95 -31.41 -8.74 20.06
N LEU A 96 -32.15 -7.99 19.23
CA LEU A 96 -31.90 -7.90 17.78
C LEU A 96 -30.55 -7.26 17.46
N ASP A 97 -30.24 -6.13 18.08
CA ASP A 97 -28.96 -5.44 17.91
C ASP A 97 -27.81 -6.33 18.38
N THR A 98 -28.01 -7.11 19.45
CA THR A 98 -26.98 -7.99 19.98
C THR A 98 -26.79 -9.25 19.14
N ILE A 99 -27.84 -9.81 18.53
CA ILE A 99 -27.70 -10.90 17.54
C ILE A 99 -26.98 -10.40 16.30
N ALA A 100 -27.37 -9.25 15.75
CA ALA A 100 -26.72 -8.66 14.59
C ALA A 100 -25.25 -8.33 14.87
N ALA A 101 -24.94 -7.76 16.03
CA ALA A 101 -23.57 -7.51 16.47
C ALA A 101 -22.79 -8.82 16.70
N ASN A 102 -23.43 -9.90 17.17
CA ASN A 102 -22.78 -11.19 17.40
C ASN A 102 -22.57 -11.97 16.09
N GLU A 103 -23.45 -11.85 15.10
CA GLU A 103 -23.26 -12.38 13.74
C GLU A 103 -22.09 -11.65 13.06
N GLN A 104 -22.03 -10.32 13.17
CA GLN A 104 -20.89 -9.53 12.73
C GLN A 104 -19.61 -9.87 13.51
N ASN A 105 -19.70 -10.18 14.81
CA ASN A 105 -18.56 -10.60 15.61
C ASN A 105 -18.12 -12.04 15.29
N ILE A 106 -19.00 -12.95 14.88
CA ILE A 106 -18.62 -14.30 14.41
C ILE A 106 -17.96 -14.22 13.02
N GLU A 107 -18.42 -13.32 12.15
CA GLU A 107 -17.76 -13.01 10.87
C GLU A 107 -16.42 -12.27 11.08
N GLN A 108 -16.31 -11.38 12.08
CA GLN A 108 -15.07 -10.67 12.46
C GLN A 108 -14.12 -11.47 13.35
N VAL A 109 -14.55 -12.48 14.10
CA VAL A 109 -13.65 -13.40 14.82
C VAL A 109 -13.01 -14.38 13.83
N ASN A 110 -13.69 -14.69 12.72
CA ASN A 110 -13.06 -15.31 11.56
C ASN A 110 -12.27 -14.32 10.68
N GLN A 111 -12.45 -13.01 10.86
CA GLN A 111 -11.72 -11.95 10.15
C GLN A 111 -11.29 -10.83 11.10
N GLY A 112 -10.33 -11.12 11.99
CA GLY A 112 -9.86 -10.13 12.96
C GLY A 112 -9.40 -8.85 12.26
N GLN A 113 -10.06 -7.72 12.51
CA GLN A 113 -9.50 -6.40 12.19
C GLN A 113 -8.94 -5.77 13.46
N PRO A 114 -7.63 -5.92 13.73
CA PRO A 114 -6.95 -5.06 14.69
C PRO A 114 -6.97 -3.62 14.16
N MET A 115 -7.00 -2.63 15.07
CA MET A 115 -6.62 -1.23 14.83
C MET A 115 -5.55 -1.19 13.72
N HIS A 116 -5.86 -0.63 12.53
CA HIS A 116 -5.02 -0.74 11.34
C HIS A 116 -3.57 -0.30 11.63
N ARG A 117 -2.69 -1.25 11.97
CA ARG A 117 -1.26 -1.03 11.96
C ARG A 117 -0.86 -0.93 10.49
N PHE A 118 -0.28 0.18 10.08
CA PHE A 118 0.36 0.28 8.76
C PHE A 118 1.50 -0.74 8.72
N ASN A 119 1.23 -1.93 8.19
CA ASN A 119 2.18 -3.04 8.22
C ASN A 119 3.27 -2.93 7.14
N SER A 120 3.04 -2.12 6.09
CA SER A 120 4.03 -1.78 5.07
C SER A 120 3.70 -0.44 4.40
N PHE A 121 4.64 0.07 3.60
CA PHE A 121 4.42 1.25 2.78
C PHE A 121 3.29 1.00 1.75
N GLY A 122 3.22 -0.20 1.19
CA GLY A 122 2.19 -0.60 0.26
C GLY A 122 0.77 -0.46 0.81
N ASP A 123 0.54 -0.78 2.10
CA ASP A 123 -0.75 -0.56 2.75
C ASP A 123 -1.13 0.94 2.79
N MET A 124 -0.14 1.80 3.09
CA MET A 124 -0.34 3.25 3.03
C MET A 124 -0.64 3.73 1.61
N ALA A 125 0.11 3.25 0.61
CA ALA A 125 -0.06 3.67 -0.78
C ALA A 125 -1.44 3.30 -1.34
N VAL A 126 -1.97 2.12 -1.00
CA VAL A 126 -3.32 1.70 -1.41
C VAL A 126 -4.40 2.59 -0.78
N ARG A 127 -4.24 2.96 0.50
CA ARG A 127 -5.24 3.73 1.29
C ARG A 127 -5.21 5.23 1.07
N ARG A 128 -4.01 5.82 1.00
CA ARG A 128 -3.79 7.28 0.96
C ARG A 128 -3.38 7.79 -0.43
N GLY A 129 -3.06 6.88 -1.35
CA GLY A 129 -2.54 7.18 -2.68
C GLY A 129 -1.01 7.16 -2.70
N LEU A 130 -0.45 6.62 -3.77
CA LEU A 130 0.99 6.38 -3.92
C LEU A 130 1.81 7.67 -3.79
N LEU A 131 1.41 8.75 -4.46
CA LEU A 131 2.11 10.03 -4.40
C LEU A 131 2.15 10.59 -2.97
N ASN A 132 1.01 10.56 -2.27
CA ASN A 132 0.91 11.06 -0.90
C ASN A 132 1.74 10.24 0.08
N SER A 133 1.78 8.91 -0.11
CA SER A 133 2.59 8.01 0.72
C SER A 133 4.08 8.19 0.49
N LEU A 134 4.52 8.39 -0.76
CA LEU A 134 5.94 8.64 -1.08
C LEU A 134 6.44 9.94 -0.43
N GLY A 135 5.61 10.98 -0.42
CA GLY A 135 6.00 12.29 0.11
C GLY A 135 7.32 12.78 -0.52
N PHE A 136 8.27 13.20 0.32
CA PHE A 136 9.58 13.69 -0.14
C PHE A 136 10.40 12.64 -0.89
N LEU A 137 10.22 11.34 -0.59
CA LEU A 137 10.95 10.28 -1.29
C LEU A 137 10.58 10.20 -2.77
N GLY A 138 9.42 10.74 -3.17
CA GLY A 138 9.02 10.85 -4.57
C GLY A 138 10.02 11.61 -5.45
N VAL A 139 10.85 12.51 -4.89
CA VAL A 139 11.84 13.29 -5.67
C VAL A 139 13.02 12.44 -6.15
N PHE A 140 13.24 11.25 -5.57
CA PHE A 140 14.34 10.37 -5.98
C PHE A 140 13.97 9.43 -7.13
N VAL A 141 12.69 9.31 -7.45
CA VAL A 141 12.16 8.47 -8.52
C VAL A 141 11.60 9.29 -9.67
N GLY A 142 11.56 8.69 -10.86
CA GLY A 142 11.06 9.32 -12.08
C GLY A 142 12.06 10.23 -12.81
N PRO A 143 11.60 10.89 -13.89
CA PRO A 143 12.40 11.82 -14.67
C PRO A 143 12.78 13.07 -13.86
N TYR A 144 13.97 13.61 -14.16
CA TYR A 144 14.53 14.82 -13.53
C TYR A 144 14.53 14.82 -11.99
N GLY A 145 14.58 13.65 -11.35
CA GLY A 145 14.70 13.53 -9.89
C GLY A 145 16.08 13.96 -9.35
N ARG A 146 16.28 13.89 -8.03
CA ARG A 146 17.54 14.32 -7.37
C ARG A 146 18.78 13.65 -7.93
N MET A 147 18.72 12.36 -8.24
CA MET A 147 19.83 11.62 -8.85
C MET A 147 20.28 12.25 -10.17
N TRP A 148 19.32 12.65 -11.01
CA TRP A 148 19.60 13.32 -12.26
C TRP A 148 20.16 14.72 -12.03
N GLU A 149 19.62 15.49 -11.08
CA GLU A 149 20.13 16.84 -10.77
C GLU A 149 21.59 16.80 -10.31
N VAL A 150 21.94 15.89 -9.40
CA VAL A 150 23.30 15.76 -8.88
C VAL A 150 24.25 15.29 -9.98
N ALA A 151 23.86 14.27 -10.75
CA ALA A 151 24.66 13.81 -11.88
C ALA A 151 24.87 14.91 -12.94
N SER A 152 23.82 15.70 -13.22
CA SER A 152 23.90 16.82 -14.16
C SER A 152 24.79 17.93 -13.61
N LYS A 153 24.71 18.29 -12.32
CA LYS A 153 25.62 19.26 -11.70
C LYS A 153 27.08 18.82 -11.76
N LEU A 154 27.37 17.52 -11.55
CA LEU A 154 28.72 16.99 -11.66
C LEU A 154 29.24 17.03 -13.10
N LYS A 155 28.37 16.77 -14.09
CA LYS A 155 28.69 16.84 -15.52
C LYS A 155 28.85 18.28 -16.01
N ASP A 156 27.96 19.16 -15.57
CA ASP A 156 27.83 20.57 -15.96
C ASP A 156 28.65 21.52 -15.08
N ALA A 157 29.44 21.00 -14.13
CA ALA A 157 30.49 21.76 -13.43
C ALA A 157 31.50 22.41 -14.42
N ARG A 158 31.41 22.10 -15.73
CA ARG A 158 32.17 22.73 -16.81
C ARG A 158 31.37 23.58 -17.81
N SER A 159 30.02 23.67 -17.80
CA SER A 159 29.32 24.55 -18.76
C SER A 159 27.80 24.73 -18.56
N LEU A 160 27.37 26.00 -18.66
CA LEU A 160 26.03 26.59 -18.89
C LEU A 160 24.94 26.44 -17.81
N ARG A 161 24.46 27.59 -17.31
CA ARG A 161 23.21 27.68 -16.53
C ARG A 161 22.02 27.25 -17.41
N PRO A 162 21.07 26.46 -16.90
CA PRO A 162 19.89 26.09 -17.66
C PRO A 162 19.08 27.32 -18.07
N THR A 163 18.55 27.31 -19.29
CA THR A 163 17.67 28.36 -19.78
C THR A 163 16.30 28.27 -19.10
N VAL A 164 15.49 29.34 -19.20
CA VAL A 164 14.10 29.31 -18.70
C VAL A 164 13.29 28.21 -19.38
N ALA A 165 13.52 27.97 -20.68
CA ALA A 165 12.86 26.91 -21.44
C ALA A 165 13.22 25.51 -20.92
N ASP A 166 14.50 25.29 -20.55
CA ASP A 166 14.94 24.03 -19.96
C ASP A 166 14.26 23.76 -18.61
N LEU A 167 14.11 24.80 -17.79
CA LEU A 167 13.44 24.70 -16.49
C LEU A 167 11.94 24.41 -16.66
N GLN A 168 11.27 25.05 -17.62
CA GLN A 168 9.86 24.80 -17.92
C GLN A 168 9.63 23.37 -18.40
N LEU A 169 10.51 22.84 -19.25
CA LEU A 169 10.41 21.45 -19.70
C LEU A 169 10.58 20.46 -18.54
N ARG A 170 11.56 20.68 -17.67
CA ARG A 170 11.78 19.83 -16.48
C ARG A 170 10.57 19.85 -15.55
N SER A 171 9.98 21.02 -15.35
CA SER A 171 8.76 21.19 -14.57
C SER A 171 7.58 20.41 -15.19
N LEU A 172 7.41 20.47 -16.51
CA LEU A 172 6.37 19.72 -17.21
C LEU A 172 6.58 18.20 -17.10
N ALA A 173 7.79 17.72 -17.34
CA ALA A 173 8.13 16.31 -17.19
C ALA A 173 7.87 15.80 -15.77
N ARG A 174 8.21 16.62 -14.76
CA ARG A 174 7.94 16.31 -13.36
C ARG A 174 6.43 16.28 -13.07
N SER A 175 5.67 17.23 -13.60
CA SER A 175 4.21 17.25 -13.46
C SER A 175 3.56 16.01 -14.10
N LEU A 176 4.00 15.59 -15.29
CA LEU A 176 3.53 14.36 -15.94
C LEU A 176 3.85 13.11 -15.11
N TRP A 177 5.06 13.06 -14.54
CA TRP A 177 5.45 11.98 -13.63
C TRP A 177 4.59 11.95 -12.37
N GLU A 178 4.37 13.10 -11.72
CA GLU A 178 3.56 13.19 -10.50
C GLU A 178 2.10 12.84 -10.78
N ALA A 179 1.56 13.25 -11.92
CA ALA A 179 0.25 12.81 -12.39
C ALA A 179 0.19 11.29 -12.55
N LEU A 180 1.24 10.67 -13.12
CA LEU A 180 1.31 9.21 -13.29
C LEU A 180 1.35 8.51 -11.94
N VAL A 181 2.14 8.99 -11.00
CA VAL A 181 2.22 8.43 -9.63
C VAL A 181 0.91 8.62 -8.87
N ALA A 182 0.26 9.78 -9.01
CA ALA A 182 -1.03 10.07 -8.39
C ALA A 182 -2.19 9.26 -9.00
N GLY A 183 -2.05 8.82 -10.25
CA GLY A 183 -3.17 8.28 -11.03
C GLY A 183 -4.11 9.38 -11.57
N ASP A 184 -3.65 10.63 -11.68
CA ASP A 184 -4.39 11.70 -12.37
C ASP A 184 -4.20 11.58 -13.88
N PHE A 185 -4.86 10.58 -14.47
CA PHE A 185 -4.79 10.34 -15.91
C PHE A 185 -5.46 11.44 -16.75
N ALA A 186 -6.34 12.25 -16.14
CA ALA A 186 -6.97 13.37 -16.82
C ALA A 186 -5.96 14.47 -17.16
N GLU A 187 -4.91 14.66 -16.36
CA GLU A 187 -3.81 15.57 -16.71
C GLU A 187 -3.12 15.15 -18.01
N GLY A 188 -2.83 13.86 -18.19
CA GLY A 188 -2.28 13.36 -19.44
C GLY A 188 -3.18 13.64 -20.64
N LYS A 189 -4.51 13.53 -20.47
CA LYS A 189 -5.46 13.88 -21.52
C LYS A 189 -5.46 15.37 -21.85
N ARG A 190 -5.46 16.25 -20.83
CA ARG A 190 -5.39 17.71 -21.01
C ARG A 190 -4.13 18.11 -21.78
N GLN A 191 -2.98 17.53 -21.42
CA GLN A 191 -1.70 17.81 -22.09
C GLN A 191 -1.66 17.27 -23.52
N PHE A 192 -2.26 16.11 -23.78
CA PHE A 192 -2.35 15.60 -25.13
C PHE A 192 -3.22 16.49 -26.03
N ASP A 193 -4.37 16.92 -25.53
CA ASP A 193 -5.32 17.76 -26.27
C ASP A 193 -4.78 19.17 -26.57
N SER A 194 -3.94 19.71 -25.69
CA SER A 194 -3.25 20.99 -25.91
C SER A 194 -2.09 20.90 -26.92
N GLY A 195 -1.83 19.72 -27.49
CA GLY A 195 -0.76 19.51 -28.47
C GLY A 195 0.64 19.51 -27.86
N THR A 196 0.77 19.13 -26.58
CA THR A 196 2.05 19.12 -25.86
C THR A 196 2.96 17.96 -26.30
N LEU A 197 2.40 16.85 -26.81
CA LEU A 197 3.15 15.62 -27.12
C LEU A 197 4.37 15.83 -28.05
N PRO A 198 4.27 16.53 -29.20
CA PRO A 198 5.43 16.75 -30.07
C PRO A 198 6.52 17.60 -29.41
N LYS A 199 6.13 18.60 -28.61
CA LYS A 199 7.05 19.49 -27.89
C LYS A 199 7.85 18.70 -26.85
N VAL A 200 7.16 17.87 -26.08
CA VAL A 200 7.78 16.99 -25.08
C VAL A 200 8.68 15.96 -25.77
N PHE A 201 8.24 15.36 -26.87
CA PHE A 201 9.01 14.35 -27.58
C PHE A 201 10.36 14.87 -28.10
N VAL A 202 10.38 16.05 -28.73
CA VAL A 202 11.62 16.65 -29.26
C VAL A 202 12.62 16.93 -28.15
N ALA A 203 12.12 17.33 -26.98
CA ALA A 203 12.97 17.71 -25.87
C ALA A 203 13.40 16.49 -25.02
N SER A 204 12.52 15.50 -24.87
CA SER A 204 12.73 14.27 -24.12
C SER A 204 11.76 13.17 -24.58
N PRO A 205 12.22 12.19 -25.38
CA PRO A 205 11.40 11.06 -25.82
C PRO A 205 10.80 10.26 -24.65
N SER A 206 11.53 10.16 -23.53
CA SER A 206 11.08 9.44 -22.34
C SER A 206 9.85 10.09 -21.70
N ASP A 207 9.74 11.42 -21.73
CA ASP A 207 8.59 12.11 -21.14
C ASP A 207 7.35 11.98 -22.02
N ALA A 208 7.54 11.83 -23.34
CA ALA A 208 6.47 11.47 -24.25
C ALA A 208 5.94 10.05 -23.98
N VAL A 209 6.80 9.13 -23.52
CA VAL A 209 6.38 7.80 -23.03
C VAL A 209 5.53 7.93 -21.76
N VAL A 210 5.91 8.80 -20.80
CA VAL A 210 5.10 9.06 -19.59
C VAL A 210 3.72 9.61 -19.95
N LEU A 211 3.66 10.61 -20.83
CA LEU A 211 2.39 11.16 -21.32
C LEU A 211 1.53 10.08 -22.00
N THR A 212 2.15 9.22 -22.82
CA THR A 212 1.43 8.13 -23.48
C THR A 212 0.94 7.09 -22.47
N MET A 213 1.73 6.79 -21.43
CA MET A 213 1.36 5.89 -20.35
C MET A 213 0.13 6.40 -19.58
N LEU A 214 0.06 7.71 -19.30
CA LEU A 214 -1.13 8.33 -18.70
C LEU A 214 -2.38 8.13 -19.54
N LEU A 215 -2.27 8.28 -20.87
CA LEU A 215 -3.41 8.07 -21.78
C LEU A 215 -3.88 6.61 -21.77
N ILE A 216 -2.95 5.67 -21.76
CA ILE A 216 -3.24 4.23 -21.74
C ILE A 216 -3.96 3.87 -20.44
N LEU A 217 -3.36 4.20 -19.28
CA LEU A 217 -3.92 3.87 -17.97
C LEU A 217 -5.24 4.61 -17.69
N GLY A 218 -5.41 5.80 -18.27
CA GLY A 218 -6.68 6.54 -18.21
C GLY A 218 -7.81 5.98 -19.09
N GLY A 219 -7.56 4.92 -19.87
CA GLY A 219 -8.55 4.35 -20.80
C GLY A 219 -8.85 5.24 -22.00
N TYR A 220 -8.00 6.22 -22.32
CA TYR A 220 -8.16 7.12 -23.46
C TYR A 220 -7.66 6.46 -24.75
N THR A 221 -8.23 5.30 -25.11
CA THR A 221 -7.76 4.40 -26.19
C THR A 221 -7.47 5.13 -27.52
N SER A 222 -8.36 6.00 -27.98
CA SER A 222 -8.15 6.74 -29.24
C SER A 222 -6.98 7.71 -29.18
N SER A 223 -6.80 8.42 -28.06
CA SER A 223 -5.67 9.32 -27.85
C SER A 223 -4.37 8.54 -27.65
N ALA A 224 -4.41 7.44 -26.91
CA ALA A 224 -3.26 6.55 -26.70
C ALA A 224 -2.75 5.97 -28.02
N LYS A 225 -3.64 5.47 -28.89
CA LYS A 225 -3.27 4.94 -30.22
C LYS A 225 -2.63 6.01 -31.10
N LYS A 226 -3.17 7.23 -31.11
CA LYS A 226 -2.58 8.38 -31.81
C LYS A 226 -1.21 8.74 -31.25
N ALA A 227 -1.07 8.76 -29.92
CA ALA A 227 0.19 9.05 -29.25
C ALA A 227 1.26 8.01 -29.61
N ILE A 228 0.96 6.70 -29.48
CA ILE A 228 1.87 5.62 -29.87
C ILE A 228 2.30 5.74 -31.33
N ALA A 229 1.35 6.00 -32.25
CA ALA A 229 1.65 6.15 -33.67
C ALA A 229 2.56 7.36 -33.97
N SER A 230 2.55 8.38 -33.12
CA SER A 230 3.39 9.58 -33.27
C SER A 230 4.82 9.42 -32.70
N LEU A 231 5.12 8.30 -32.04
CA LEU A 231 6.43 8.04 -31.43
C LEU A 231 7.31 7.23 -32.40
N PRO A 232 8.32 7.84 -33.05
CA PRO A 232 9.21 7.11 -33.94
C PRO A 232 10.17 6.20 -33.15
N PRO A 233 10.47 5.00 -33.69
CA PRO A 233 11.46 4.12 -33.09
C PRO A 233 12.85 4.75 -33.18
N ARG A 234 13.64 4.59 -32.13
CA ARG A 234 15.01 5.11 -32.07
C ARG A 234 15.92 4.37 -33.05
N LYS A 235 16.42 5.08 -34.06
CA LYS A 235 17.56 4.65 -34.88
C LYS A 235 18.86 5.17 -34.28
N SER A 236 19.99 4.50 -34.56
CA SER A 236 21.31 4.92 -34.06
C SER A 236 21.55 6.41 -34.30
N GLY A 237 21.88 7.16 -33.25
CA GLY A 237 22.13 8.61 -33.31
C GLY A 237 20.91 9.52 -33.46
N SER A 238 19.68 8.99 -33.55
CA SER A 238 18.45 9.78 -33.71
C SER A 238 17.63 9.89 -32.42
N LEU A 239 16.80 10.93 -32.34
CA LEU A 239 15.71 11.06 -31.37
C LEU A 239 14.65 9.99 -31.65
N GLY A 240 14.24 9.26 -30.61
CA GLY A 240 13.25 8.20 -30.74
C GLY A 240 13.05 7.42 -29.47
N VAL A 241 11.98 6.64 -29.46
CA VAL A 241 11.61 5.76 -28.35
C VAL A 241 12.31 4.42 -28.53
N THR A 242 12.86 3.88 -27.45
CA THR A 242 13.54 2.58 -27.45
C THR A 242 12.55 1.44 -27.69
N ALA A 243 13.06 0.29 -28.13
CA ALA A 243 12.23 -0.90 -28.36
C ALA A 243 11.52 -1.34 -27.06
N ASP A 244 12.21 -1.26 -25.92
CA ASP A 244 11.65 -1.63 -24.61
C ASP A 244 10.56 -0.64 -24.18
N GLU A 245 10.77 0.67 -24.35
CA GLU A 245 9.73 1.67 -24.09
C GLU A 245 8.46 1.45 -24.92
N LEU A 246 8.62 1.17 -26.22
CA LEU A 246 7.48 0.86 -27.07
C LEU A 246 6.78 -0.45 -26.66
N ARG A 247 7.55 -1.50 -26.34
CA ARG A 247 7.00 -2.76 -25.83
C ARG A 247 6.23 -2.56 -24.52
N GLY A 248 6.77 -1.76 -23.60
CA GLY A 248 6.11 -1.42 -22.33
C GLY A 248 4.78 -0.71 -22.56
N LEU A 249 4.72 0.27 -23.46
CA LEU A 249 3.47 0.95 -23.82
C LEU A 249 2.44 -0.03 -24.42
N LEU A 250 2.86 -0.87 -25.35
CA LEU A 250 1.97 -1.85 -25.99
C LEU A 250 1.48 -2.91 -24.99
N ALA A 251 2.36 -3.39 -24.11
CA ALA A 251 2.03 -4.36 -23.07
C ALA A 251 1.03 -3.78 -22.05
N THR A 252 1.22 -2.53 -21.61
CA THR A 252 0.24 -1.85 -20.76
C THR A 252 -1.08 -1.66 -21.50
N SER A 253 -1.05 -1.24 -22.77
CA SER A 253 -2.27 -1.03 -23.58
C SER A 253 -3.06 -2.34 -23.73
N ASP A 254 -2.41 -3.45 -24.04
CA ASP A 254 -3.05 -4.77 -24.11
C ASP A 254 -3.59 -5.23 -22.74
N ALA A 255 -2.85 -4.96 -21.65
CA ALA A 255 -3.28 -5.28 -20.29
C ALA A 255 -4.51 -4.47 -19.83
N VAL A 256 -4.63 -3.20 -20.24
CA VAL A 256 -5.80 -2.33 -19.95
C VAL A 256 -6.97 -2.68 -20.86
N GLU A 257 -6.77 -2.73 -22.18
CA GLU A 257 -7.85 -2.91 -23.16
C GLU A 257 -8.44 -4.33 -23.13
N ARG A 258 -7.60 -5.35 -22.91
CA ARG A 258 -8.01 -6.77 -23.03
C ARG A 258 -7.91 -7.55 -21.72
N GLY A 259 -7.43 -6.95 -20.64
CA GLY A 259 -7.20 -7.66 -19.39
C GLY A 259 -6.10 -8.73 -19.49
N SER A 260 -5.21 -8.64 -20.49
CA SER A 260 -4.21 -9.65 -20.82
C SER A 260 -3.19 -9.86 -19.69
N ASP A 261 -3.04 -11.09 -19.21
CA ASP A 261 -1.99 -11.48 -18.26
C ASP A 261 -0.61 -11.48 -18.92
N SER A 262 -0.54 -11.74 -20.23
CA SER A 262 0.70 -11.67 -21.00
C SER A 262 1.28 -10.25 -21.02
N GLY A 263 0.42 -9.23 -21.09
CA GLY A 263 0.85 -7.82 -20.99
C GLY A 263 1.48 -7.51 -19.64
N VAL A 264 0.89 -7.99 -18.55
CA VAL A 264 1.47 -7.84 -17.20
C VAL A 264 2.78 -8.60 -17.06
N ALA A 265 2.86 -9.84 -17.56
CA ALA A 265 4.08 -10.64 -17.54
C ALA A 265 5.23 -9.96 -18.31
N ALA A 266 4.95 -9.38 -19.48
CA ALA A 266 5.93 -8.63 -20.25
C ALA A 266 6.46 -7.41 -19.50
N LEU A 267 5.62 -6.70 -18.72
CA LEU A 267 6.09 -5.60 -17.88
C LEU A 267 7.04 -6.08 -16.77
N HIS A 268 6.75 -7.23 -16.13
CA HIS A 268 7.67 -7.82 -15.14
C HIS A 268 9.02 -8.18 -15.75
N GLU A 269 9.03 -8.76 -16.95
CA GLU A 269 10.26 -9.08 -17.68
C GLU A 269 11.08 -7.81 -17.99
N LEU A 270 10.42 -6.78 -18.51
CA LEU A 270 11.06 -5.49 -18.85
C LEU A 270 11.62 -4.78 -17.61
N ILE A 271 10.95 -4.90 -16.47
CA ILE A 271 11.42 -4.36 -15.19
C ILE A 271 12.62 -5.16 -14.69
N GLY A 272 12.57 -6.49 -14.76
CA GLY A 272 13.63 -7.41 -14.29
C GLY A 272 14.90 -7.40 -15.14
N ALA A 273 14.88 -6.81 -16.33
CA ALA A 273 16.05 -6.72 -17.20
C ALA A 273 17.20 -5.95 -16.52
N ALA A 274 18.39 -6.56 -16.45
CA ALA A 274 19.56 -6.03 -15.75
C ALA A 274 20.02 -4.63 -16.21
N ASN A 275 19.66 -4.23 -17.44
CA ASN A 275 20.08 -2.97 -18.06
C ASN A 275 18.94 -1.94 -18.17
N ALA A 276 17.81 -2.15 -17.48
CA ALA A 276 16.71 -1.20 -17.50
C ALA A 276 17.15 0.16 -16.96
N ARG A 277 16.96 1.23 -17.76
CA ARG A 277 17.26 2.58 -17.31
C ARG A 277 16.40 2.92 -16.08
N PRO A 278 16.95 3.56 -15.03
CA PRO A 278 16.20 3.78 -13.78
C PRO A 278 14.86 4.49 -13.98
N VAL A 279 14.83 5.55 -14.79
CA VAL A 279 13.60 6.30 -15.10
C VAL A 279 12.57 5.42 -15.79
N TYR A 280 12.99 4.63 -16.77
CA TYR A 280 12.11 3.69 -17.48
C TYR A 280 11.52 2.64 -16.53
N ARG A 281 12.36 2.06 -15.67
CA ARG A 281 11.95 1.10 -14.65
C ARG A 281 10.91 1.69 -13.70
N HIS A 282 11.10 2.93 -13.24
CA HIS A 282 10.13 3.62 -12.38
C HIS A 282 8.77 3.78 -13.07
N VAL A 283 8.75 4.20 -14.35
CA VAL A 283 7.51 4.32 -15.13
C VAL A 283 6.77 2.99 -15.24
N MET A 284 7.50 1.90 -15.52
CA MET A 284 6.89 0.57 -15.62
C MET A 284 6.40 0.04 -14.27
N LEU A 285 7.12 0.28 -13.17
CA LEU A 285 6.65 -0.05 -11.82
C LEU A 285 5.36 0.71 -11.48
N THR A 286 5.30 2.01 -11.77
CA THR A 286 4.08 2.80 -11.54
C THR A 286 2.91 2.34 -12.43
N ALA A 287 3.18 1.93 -13.67
CA ALA A 287 2.17 1.33 -14.53
C ALA A 287 1.64 0.01 -13.95
N LEU A 288 2.52 -0.88 -13.47
CA LEU A 288 2.13 -2.12 -12.79
C LEU A 288 1.29 -1.87 -11.54
N PHE A 289 1.64 -0.86 -10.74
CA PHE A 289 0.87 -0.48 -9.56
C PHE A 289 -0.59 -0.18 -9.93
N HIS A 290 -0.79 0.67 -10.94
CA HIS A 290 -2.14 1.03 -11.39
C HIS A 290 -2.87 -0.13 -12.06
N LEU A 291 -2.18 -0.97 -12.83
CA LEU A 291 -2.76 -2.18 -13.42
C LEU A 291 -3.28 -3.14 -12.35
N TYR A 292 -2.48 -3.46 -11.33
CA TYR A 292 -2.92 -4.34 -10.24
C TYR A 292 -4.06 -3.72 -9.43
N ARG A 293 -4.03 -2.40 -9.24
CA ARG A 293 -5.10 -1.66 -8.58
C ARG A 293 -6.41 -1.75 -9.37
N MET A 294 -6.37 -1.58 -10.70
CA MET A 294 -7.54 -1.74 -11.59
C MET A 294 -8.08 -3.17 -11.58
N ARG A 295 -7.21 -4.18 -11.42
CA ARG A 295 -7.57 -5.60 -11.30
C ARG A 295 -8.02 -6.02 -9.90
N ASN A 296 -8.03 -5.08 -8.94
CA ASN A 296 -8.35 -5.34 -7.54
C ASN A 296 -7.42 -6.37 -6.84
N ASP A 297 -6.19 -6.54 -7.34
CA ASP A 297 -5.17 -7.42 -6.76
C ASP A 297 -4.35 -6.63 -5.72
N MET A 298 -4.91 -6.51 -4.51
CA MET A 298 -4.31 -5.70 -3.45
C MET A 298 -2.93 -6.21 -3.00
N PRO A 299 -2.68 -7.52 -2.79
CA PRO A 299 -1.36 -8.00 -2.39
C PRO A 299 -0.27 -7.61 -3.40
N ARG A 300 -0.52 -7.76 -4.70
CA ARG A 300 0.45 -7.36 -5.72
C ARG A 300 0.57 -5.84 -5.85
N THR A 301 -0.54 -5.11 -5.69
CA THR A 301 -0.51 -3.63 -5.65
C THR A 301 0.39 -3.12 -4.54
N MET A 302 0.26 -3.68 -3.32
CA MET A 302 1.10 -3.34 -2.17
C MET A 302 2.56 -3.69 -2.42
N ALA A 303 2.85 -4.89 -2.95
CA ALA A 303 4.22 -5.32 -3.24
C ALA A 303 4.92 -4.41 -4.26
N VAL A 304 4.21 -3.96 -5.30
CA VAL A 304 4.76 -3.02 -6.28
C VAL A 304 5.01 -1.64 -5.64
N ALA A 305 4.11 -1.16 -4.78
CA ALA A 305 4.33 0.08 -4.05
C ALA A 305 5.56 -0.01 -3.12
N ASP A 306 5.72 -1.12 -2.38
CA ASP A 306 6.90 -1.39 -1.55
C ASP A 306 8.18 -1.42 -2.41
N ALA A 307 8.13 -1.95 -3.63
CA ALA A 307 9.25 -1.93 -4.56
C ALA A 307 9.61 -0.52 -5.05
N ILE A 308 8.62 0.33 -5.35
CA ILE A 308 8.85 1.74 -5.72
C ILE A 308 9.51 2.50 -4.56
N TRP A 309 9.07 2.24 -3.33
CA TRP A 309 9.69 2.81 -2.13
C TRP A 309 11.15 2.36 -1.98
N ALA A 310 11.43 1.06 -2.15
CA ALA A 310 12.77 0.53 -2.05
C ALA A 310 13.74 1.17 -3.07
N GLU A 311 13.28 1.42 -4.29
CA GLU A 311 14.06 2.15 -5.32
C GLU A 311 14.34 3.60 -4.88
N ALA A 312 13.33 4.30 -4.36
CA ALA A 312 13.49 5.67 -3.87
C ALA A 312 14.49 5.77 -2.71
N GLU A 313 14.41 4.84 -1.75
CA GLU A 313 15.30 4.79 -0.59
C GLU A 313 16.73 4.43 -1.01
N SER A 314 16.90 3.49 -1.95
CA SER A 314 18.20 3.13 -2.53
C SER A 314 18.85 4.34 -3.20
N ALA A 315 18.10 5.08 -4.01
CA ALA A 315 18.57 6.30 -4.67
C ALA A 315 18.97 7.38 -3.65
N GLN A 316 18.19 7.56 -2.58
CA GLN A 316 18.53 8.49 -1.50
C GLN A 316 19.83 8.07 -0.80
N LYS A 317 19.98 6.80 -0.42
CA LYS A 317 21.20 6.27 0.22
C LYS A 317 22.43 6.44 -0.66
N HIS A 318 22.29 6.20 -1.96
CA HIS A 318 23.37 6.39 -2.93
C HIS A 318 23.83 7.86 -2.98
N LEU A 319 22.91 8.81 -2.96
CA LEU A 319 23.24 10.24 -2.92
C LEU A 319 23.88 10.67 -1.60
N ALA A 320 23.35 10.18 -0.48
CA ALA A 320 23.93 10.45 0.84
C ALA A 320 25.37 9.93 0.94
N ALA A 321 25.64 8.72 0.42
CA ALA A 321 26.99 8.17 0.33
C ALA A 321 27.92 8.99 -0.59
N SER A 322 27.35 9.66 -1.61
CA SER A 322 28.06 10.56 -2.51
C SER A 322 28.29 11.97 -1.91
N GLY A 323 27.86 12.21 -0.67
CA GLY A 323 28.04 13.48 0.04
C GLY A 323 26.92 14.51 -0.18
N ASP A 324 25.85 14.17 -0.89
CA ASP A 324 24.68 15.05 -1.06
C ASP A 324 23.81 15.02 0.20
N LYS A 325 23.67 16.17 0.87
CA LYS A 325 22.83 16.30 2.07
C LYS A 325 21.43 16.72 1.67
N THR A 326 20.47 15.82 1.83
CA THR A 326 19.06 16.04 1.44
C THR A 326 18.36 17.08 2.31
N LEU A 327 18.81 17.25 3.55
CA LEU A 327 18.39 18.30 4.47
C LEU A 327 19.48 19.35 4.59
N PRO A 328 19.15 20.65 4.71
CA PRO A 328 20.13 21.65 5.06
C PRO A 328 20.80 21.27 6.40
N PRO A 329 22.11 21.47 6.54
CA PRO A 329 22.87 21.06 7.73
C PRO A 329 22.40 21.71 9.03
N GLU A 330 21.57 22.76 8.96
CA GLU A 330 21.02 23.52 10.08
C GLU A 330 19.48 23.47 10.12
N ALA A 331 18.86 22.33 9.81
CA ALA A 331 17.43 22.13 10.03
C ALA A 331 17.13 22.05 11.55
N THR A 332 17.29 23.17 12.26
CA THR A 332 16.91 23.34 13.67
C THR A 332 15.57 24.04 13.77
N LEU A 333 14.93 23.91 14.94
CA LEU A 333 13.69 24.64 15.22
C LEU A 333 13.99 26.14 15.05
N PRO A 334 13.22 26.88 14.23
CA PRO A 334 13.48 28.31 14.03
C PRO A 334 13.43 29.02 15.37
N THR A 335 14.27 30.05 15.53
CA THR A 335 14.24 30.86 16.75
C THR A 335 12.82 31.43 16.93
N PRO A 336 12.23 31.28 18.13
CA PRO A 336 10.91 31.85 18.37
C PRO A 336 10.98 33.37 18.18
N PRO A 337 9.87 34.02 17.80
CA PRO A 337 9.81 35.48 17.79
C PRO A 337 10.25 36.03 19.16
N PRO A 338 10.84 37.23 19.22
CA PRO A 338 11.42 37.75 20.45
C PRO A 338 10.33 37.94 21.52
N VAL A 339 10.29 37.02 22.49
CA VAL A 339 9.44 37.08 23.67
C VAL A 339 10.33 37.15 24.90
N THR A 340 10.16 38.19 25.71
CA THR A 340 10.86 38.32 26.99
C THR A 340 10.42 37.18 27.92
N ALA A 341 11.34 36.62 28.70
CA ALA A 341 11.04 35.53 29.63
C ALA A 341 9.80 35.79 30.50
N SER A 342 9.65 37.02 31.01
CA SER A 342 8.47 37.45 31.81
C SER A 342 7.13 37.37 31.06
N LYS A 343 7.10 37.63 29.74
CA LYS A 343 5.89 37.50 28.92
C LYS A 343 5.54 36.03 28.67
N LEU A 344 6.54 35.16 28.60
CA LEU A 344 6.32 33.72 28.49
C LEU A 344 5.79 33.16 29.81
N THR A 345 6.37 33.54 30.95
CA THR A 345 5.93 33.08 32.27
C THR A 345 4.49 33.50 32.56
N SER A 346 4.16 34.77 32.34
CA SER A 346 2.78 35.27 32.51
C SER A 346 1.76 34.65 31.55
N TYR A 347 2.20 34.20 30.37
CA TYR A 347 1.35 33.43 29.45
C TYR A 347 1.10 32.01 29.96
N LEU A 348 2.12 31.34 30.50
CA LEU A 348 2.00 30.00 31.06
C LEU A 348 1.15 29.99 32.34
N GLU A 349 1.33 30.96 33.24
CA GLU A 349 0.51 31.12 34.45
C GLU A 349 -0.98 31.32 34.12
N LYS A 350 -1.29 32.06 33.04
CA LYS A 350 -2.67 32.23 32.56
C LYS A 350 -3.29 30.95 31.98
N LEU A 351 -2.48 29.99 31.53
CA LEU A 351 -2.93 28.69 31.05
C LEU A 351 -3.08 27.65 32.18
N GLY A 352 -2.72 28.01 33.42
CA GLY A 352 -2.78 27.12 34.58
C GLY A 352 -1.67 26.06 34.58
N ALA A 353 -0.56 26.32 33.88
CA ALA A 353 0.63 25.47 33.86
C ALA A 353 1.63 25.84 34.97
#